data_AF-W3X5F2-F1
#
_entry.id   AF-W3X5F2-F1
#
_cell.length_a   1.000
_cell.length_b   1.000
_cell.length_c   1.000
_cell.angle_alpha   90.00
_cell.angle_beta   90.00
_cell.angle_gamma   90.00
#
_symmetry.space_group_name_H-M   'P 1'
#
loop_
_entity.id
_entity.type
_entity.pdbx_description
1 polymer ?
#
loop_
_entity_poly.entity_id
_entity_poly.type
_entity_poly.pdbx_seq_one_letter_code
_entity_poly.pdbx_strand_id
1 'polypeptide(L)'
;MRLINVSVDSLVVESGFDKTVSNLTYEVSRWKDQFERQSSQLPPYAILSHRWVGEEVVYPDLKLVSKSQLQAPGPTNPVPKTAAGADENVGPDTVASVYKIAGACETVRAMNPEINHIWIDTVCINKQDIRELSAAMNSMFKWYQNSEVCYVYLFDVTWNAAEDPVGSHEQFRTSQWFERGWTLQELLAPRQVWFFDRDWRYMGTKEELADDITQATGISHEHLLRDFRTASTAQKMGWLARRRTTYPEDISYCALGLFNVFLDPRYGLGGEKEFLRLQREIFIAGTAVGAQLDESLFAWTAHTIKSSGLLAPPPLCFLHAGDVLFEPGLVKSRQDYQAPPWRGIDMDEFGNIEIRVPWRPFKRFRAAMVIFGLAVFIVTAGLASVAYQNFHSSKRRTKNMHLINLNCWTRGPDGRLRTADHGCTESRQNMASHRV
;
A
#
# COMPACT_ATOMS: atom_id res chain seq x y z
N MET A 1 -4.81 -10.53 17.15
CA MET A 1 -4.28 -11.33 16.02
C MET A 1 -4.56 -12.81 16.31
N ARG A 2 -4.85 -13.64 15.31
CA ARG A 2 -5.09 -15.09 15.49
C ARG A 2 -3.96 -15.90 14.86
N LEU A 3 -3.59 -17.01 15.45
CA LEU A 3 -2.47 -17.85 15.00
C LEU A 3 -2.91 -19.30 14.86
N ILE A 4 -2.28 -20.05 13.98
CA ILE A 4 -2.47 -21.50 13.87
C ILE A 4 -1.35 -22.17 14.64
N ASN A 5 -1.68 -23.11 15.50
CA ASN A 5 -0.69 -23.93 16.17
C ASN A 5 -0.16 -24.99 15.19
N VAL A 6 1.12 -24.93 14.85
CA VAL A 6 1.77 -25.90 13.96
C VAL A 6 2.31 -27.11 14.72
N SER A 7 2.40 -27.10 16.04
CA SER A 7 2.93 -28.25 16.80
C SER A 7 1.96 -29.45 16.85
N VAL A 8 0.69 -29.23 16.50
CA VAL A 8 -0.36 -30.25 16.50
C VAL A 8 -0.71 -30.69 15.08
N ASP A 9 -1.13 -31.95 14.94
CA ASP A 9 -1.56 -32.54 13.66
C ASP A 9 -2.91 -32.00 13.14
N SER A 10 -3.50 -31.02 13.81
CA SER A 10 -4.76 -30.36 13.44
C SER A 10 -4.56 -28.86 13.34
N LEU A 11 -5.04 -28.25 12.24
CA LEU A 11 -5.00 -26.80 12.06
C LEU A 11 -6.01 -26.13 12.99
N VAL A 12 -5.63 -25.91 14.24
CA VAL A 12 -6.45 -25.19 15.23
C VAL A 12 -6.02 -23.73 15.24
N VAL A 13 -6.96 -22.83 14.92
CA VAL A 13 -6.77 -21.39 15.11
C VAL A 13 -6.90 -21.06 16.59
N GLU A 14 -5.78 -20.75 17.23
CA GLU A 14 -5.75 -20.18 18.56
C GLU A 14 -6.09 -18.69 18.46
N SER A 15 -7.17 -18.28 19.12
CA SER A 15 -7.57 -16.88 19.12
C SER A 15 -6.68 -16.08 20.08
N GLY A 16 -5.79 -15.24 19.56
CA GLY A 16 -5.07 -14.22 20.34
C GLY A 16 -5.87 -12.92 20.54
N PHE A 17 -7.20 -12.96 20.42
CA PHE A 17 -8.07 -11.84 20.80
C PHE A 17 -8.64 -12.13 22.20
N ASP A 18 -8.24 -11.32 23.17
CA ASP A 18 -8.92 -11.28 24.46
C ASP A 18 -10.38 -10.84 24.22
N LYS A 19 -11.34 -11.70 24.58
CA LYS A 19 -12.79 -11.49 24.37
C LYS A 19 -13.34 -10.31 25.18
N THR A 20 -12.52 -9.65 25.98
CA THR A 20 -12.92 -8.57 26.90
C THR A 20 -12.88 -7.16 26.29
N VAL A 21 -12.28 -6.96 25.11
CA VAL A 21 -12.16 -5.62 24.50
C VAL A 21 -13.35 -5.32 23.57
N SER A 22 -14.53 -5.12 24.16
CA SER A 22 -15.79 -4.86 23.43
C SER A 22 -16.07 -3.39 23.10
N ASN A 23 -15.22 -2.45 23.56
CA ASN A 23 -15.46 -1.02 23.40
C ASN A 23 -14.24 -0.31 22.79
N LEU A 24 -14.18 -0.22 21.46
CA LEU A 24 -13.17 0.59 20.77
C LEU A 24 -13.82 1.84 20.18
N THR A 25 -13.39 3.00 20.67
CA THR A 25 -13.70 4.32 20.12
C THR A 25 -12.65 4.68 19.06
N TYR A 26 -13.12 5.33 17.98
CA TYR A 26 -12.38 5.73 16.79
C TYR A 26 -11.37 6.88 17.06
N GLU A 27 -10.31 6.63 17.81
CA GLU A 27 -9.18 7.57 17.93
C GLU A 27 -7.86 6.90 17.53
N VAL A 28 -7.27 7.37 16.43
CA VAL A 28 -6.05 6.83 15.78
C VAL A 28 -4.85 6.75 16.73
N SER A 29 -4.75 7.68 17.70
CA SER A 29 -3.71 7.67 18.74
C SER A 29 -3.86 6.48 19.71
N ARG A 30 -5.10 6.12 20.06
CA ARG A 30 -5.39 5.05 21.03
C ARG A 30 -5.14 3.65 20.46
N TRP A 31 -5.26 3.50 19.14
CA TRP A 31 -4.98 2.23 18.44
C TRP A 31 -3.50 1.86 18.45
N LYS A 32 -2.59 2.83 18.25
CA LYS A 32 -1.13 2.59 18.34
C LYS A 32 -0.73 2.07 19.73
N ASP A 33 -1.21 2.73 20.79
CA ASP A 33 -0.88 2.39 22.18
C ASP A 33 -1.50 1.05 22.66
N GLN A 34 -2.65 0.64 22.12
CA GLN A 34 -3.26 -0.66 22.44
C GLN A 34 -2.61 -1.82 21.69
N PHE A 35 -2.19 -1.60 20.44
CA PHE A 35 -1.56 -2.63 19.63
C PHE A 35 -0.13 -2.94 20.10
N GLU A 36 0.64 -1.92 20.50
CA GLU A 36 1.97 -2.12 21.08
C GLU A 36 1.91 -2.97 22.37
N ARG A 37 0.87 -2.77 23.20
CA ARG A 37 0.60 -3.60 24.38
C ARG A 37 0.21 -5.05 24.06
N GLN A 38 -0.46 -5.29 22.93
CA GLN A 38 -0.81 -6.65 22.49
C GLN A 38 0.37 -7.37 21.83
N SER A 39 1.26 -6.64 21.14
CA SER A 39 2.42 -7.23 20.48
C SER A 39 3.44 -7.85 21.44
N SER A 40 3.56 -7.33 22.68
CA SER A 40 4.43 -7.92 23.71
C SER A 40 3.90 -9.23 24.30
N GLN A 41 2.69 -9.64 23.93
CA GLN A 41 2.03 -10.86 24.44
C GLN A 41 1.91 -11.96 23.38
N LEU A 42 2.34 -11.71 22.13
CA LEU A 42 2.28 -12.71 21.08
C LEU A 42 3.45 -13.71 21.22
N PRO A 43 3.21 -15.02 21.09
CA PRO A 43 4.30 -15.99 20.99
C PRO A 43 5.08 -15.77 19.68
N PRO A 44 6.34 -16.24 19.59
CA PRO A 44 7.07 -16.28 18.32
C PRO A 44 6.25 -17.01 17.24
N TYR A 45 6.19 -16.43 16.04
CA TYR A 45 5.38 -16.97 14.94
C TYR A 45 6.03 -16.75 13.59
N ALA A 46 5.76 -17.69 12.69
CA ALA A 46 6.02 -17.58 11.27
C ALA A 46 4.83 -16.92 10.54
N ILE A 47 5.07 -16.41 9.35
CA ILE A 47 4.01 -16.00 8.42
C ILE A 47 4.15 -16.76 7.11
N LEU A 48 3.01 -17.17 6.53
CA LEU A 48 2.94 -17.58 5.13
C LEU A 48 2.51 -16.40 4.26
N SER A 49 3.33 -16.05 3.28
CA SER A 49 3.02 -15.03 2.27
C SER A 49 1.72 -15.37 1.52
N HIS A 50 0.94 -14.34 1.22
CA HIS A 50 -0.33 -14.49 0.54
C HIS A 50 -0.10 -14.70 -0.96
N ARG A 51 -0.54 -15.85 -1.49
CA ARG A 51 -0.71 -16.16 -2.92
C ARG A 51 -1.32 -17.54 -3.11
N TRP A 52 -2.40 -17.64 -3.86
CA TRP A 52 -3.10 -18.90 -4.12
C TRP A 52 -3.09 -19.20 -5.61
N VAL A 53 -3.14 -20.50 -5.93
CA VAL A 53 -3.19 -21.01 -7.31
C VAL A 53 -4.62 -20.97 -7.85
N GLY A 54 -5.63 -20.91 -6.96
CA GLY A 54 -7.06 -20.91 -7.25
C GLY A 54 -7.89 -20.40 -6.06
N GLU A 55 -8.93 -21.12 -5.66
CA GLU A 55 -9.78 -20.80 -4.51
C GLU A 55 -9.02 -20.84 -3.16
N GLU A 56 -9.23 -19.80 -2.36
CA GLU A 56 -8.63 -19.67 -1.03
C GLU A 56 -9.36 -20.58 -0.04
N VAL A 57 -8.61 -21.34 0.77
CA VAL A 57 -9.18 -21.87 2.02
C VAL A 57 -9.40 -20.67 2.95
N VAL A 58 -10.66 -20.37 3.26
CA VAL A 58 -11.01 -19.26 4.13
C VAL A 58 -11.24 -19.73 5.56
N TYR A 59 -11.25 -18.80 6.51
CA TYR A 59 -11.42 -19.09 7.95
C TYR A 59 -12.55 -20.10 8.30
N PRO A 60 -13.76 -20.04 7.71
CA PRO A 60 -14.80 -21.05 7.93
C PRO A 60 -14.41 -22.48 7.52
N ASP A 61 -13.61 -22.62 6.47
CA ASP A 61 -13.31 -23.90 5.82
C ASP A 61 -12.20 -24.67 6.53
N LEU A 62 -11.43 -24.02 7.40
CA LEU A 62 -10.31 -24.67 8.09
C LEU A 62 -10.77 -25.86 8.95
N LYS A 63 -12.00 -25.81 9.47
CA LYS A 63 -12.60 -26.91 10.24
C LYS A 63 -12.98 -28.12 9.39
N LEU A 64 -13.06 -27.94 8.07
CA LEU A 64 -13.41 -28.98 7.11
C LEU A 64 -12.17 -29.69 6.53
N VAL A 65 -10.97 -29.10 6.72
CA VAL A 65 -9.72 -29.71 6.29
C VAL A 65 -9.35 -30.84 7.26
N SER A 66 -9.49 -32.08 6.80
CA SER A 66 -9.22 -33.28 7.59
C SER A 66 -7.71 -33.58 7.70
N LYS A 67 -7.32 -34.31 8.74
CA LYS A 67 -5.93 -34.74 9.01
C LYS A 67 -5.32 -35.52 7.83
N SER A 68 -6.12 -36.30 7.11
CA SER A 68 -5.68 -37.05 5.92
C SER A 68 -5.38 -36.15 4.72
N GLN A 69 -6.06 -35.00 4.59
CA GLN A 69 -5.80 -34.04 3.50
C GLN A 69 -4.52 -33.23 3.72
N LEU A 70 -4.14 -33.00 4.98
CA LEU A 70 -2.87 -32.33 5.33
C LEU A 70 -1.64 -33.23 5.10
N GLN A 71 -1.82 -34.54 5.02
CA GLN A 71 -0.77 -35.53 4.82
C GLN A 71 -0.75 -36.10 3.40
N ALA A 72 -1.62 -35.60 2.51
CA ALA A 72 -1.68 -36.07 1.14
C ALA A 72 -0.43 -35.63 0.37
N PRO A 73 0.22 -36.52 -0.41
CA PRO A 73 1.31 -36.10 -1.28
C PRO A 73 0.81 -35.02 -2.23
N GLY A 74 1.63 -33.98 -2.41
CA GLY A 74 1.29 -32.83 -3.25
C GLY A 74 0.84 -33.22 -4.65
N PRO A 75 0.03 -32.39 -5.32
CA PRO A 75 -0.36 -32.67 -6.69
C PRO A 75 0.90 -32.73 -7.56
N THR A 76 1.27 -33.92 -8.02
CA THR A 76 2.49 -34.17 -8.83
C THR A 76 2.42 -33.55 -10.23
N ASN A 77 1.37 -32.79 -10.54
CA ASN A 77 1.17 -31.98 -11.74
C ASN A 77 0.04 -30.97 -11.46
N PRO A 78 0.03 -29.78 -12.09
CA PRO A 78 -1.15 -28.93 -12.05
C PRO A 78 -2.30 -29.73 -12.65
N VAL A 79 -3.30 -30.06 -11.83
CA VAL A 79 -4.43 -30.92 -12.23
C VAL A 79 -5.04 -30.33 -13.51
N PRO A 80 -4.99 -31.04 -14.65
CA PRO A 80 -5.79 -30.67 -15.79
C PRO A 80 -7.26 -30.71 -15.36
N LYS A 81 -8.02 -29.68 -15.70
CA LYS A 81 -9.48 -29.71 -15.61
C LYS A 81 -9.95 -31.06 -16.14
N THR A 82 -10.69 -31.81 -15.33
CA THR A 82 -11.18 -33.19 -15.55
C THR A 82 -10.26 -34.31 -15.07
N ALA A 83 -10.32 -34.62 -13.77
CA ALA A 83 -10.12 -35.98 -13.31
C ALA A 83 -11.39 -36.40 -12.54
N ALA A 84 -12.22 -37.20 -13.22
CA ALA A 84 -13.40 -37.82 -12.63
C ALA A 84 -12.95 -38.75 -11.49
N GLY A 85 -13.31 -38.42 -10.24
CA GLY A 85 -13.03 -39.26 -9.08
C GLY A 85 -12.64 -38.55 -7.78
N ALA A 86 -12.53 -37.21 -7.76
CA ALA A 86 -12.41 -36.48 -6.49
C ALA A 86 -13.78 -36.46 -5.77
N ASP A 87 -13.76 -36.58 -4.43
CA ASP A 87 -14.93 -36.37 -3.56
C ASP A 87 -15.66 -35.09 -4.02
N GLU A 88 -16.92 -35.22 -4.42
CA GLU A 88 -17.70 -34.15 -5.07
C GLU A 88 -17.82 -32.89 -4.19
N ASN A 89 -17.46 -33.00 -2.90
CA ASN A 89 -17.50 -31.91 -1.92
C ASN A 89 -16.20 -31.10 -1.80
N VAL A 90 -15.08 -31.53 -2.41
CA VAL A 90 -13.79 -30.82 -2.30
C VAL A 90 -13.23 -30.55 -3.70
N GLY A 91 -13.34 -29.30 -4.14
CA GLY A 91 -12.87 -28.87 -5.46
C GLY A 91 -11.34 -28.99 -5.62
N PRO A 92 -10.83 -29.13 -6.87
CA PRO A 92 -9.40 -29.25 -7.15
C PRO A 92 -8.57 -28.06 -6.65
N ASP A 93 -9.18 -26.87 -6.57
CA ASP A 93 -8.52 -25.66 -6.10
C ASP A 93 -8.34 -25.63 -4.57
N THR A 94 -9.26 -26.25 -3.81
CA THR A 94 -9.12 -26.43 -2.36
C THR A 94 -7.91 -27.32 -2.03
N VAL A 95 -7.61 -28.32 -2.87
CA VAL A 95 -6.46 -29.22 -2.70
C VAL A 95 -5.13 -28.46 -2.81
N ALA A 96 -5.00 -27.56 -3.78
CA ALA A 96 -3.80 -26.73 -3.93
C ALA A 96 -3.57 -25.81 -2.72
N SER A 97 -4.66 -25.25 -2.18
CA SER A 97 -4.60 -24.40 -1.00
C SER A 97 -4.23 -25.19 0.27
N VAL A 98 -4.78 -26.39 0.46
CA VAL A 98 -4.39 -27.27 1.56
C VAL A 98 -2.93 -27.70 1.45
N TYR A 99 -2.45 -28.04 0.25
CA TYR A 99 -1.03 -28.39 0.01
C TYR A 99 -0.08 -27.27 0.43
N LYS A 100 -0.41 -26.01 0.08
CA LYS A 100 0.38 -24.85 0.50
C LYS A 100 0.40 -24.70 2.02
N ILE A 101 -0.74 -24.82 2.70
CA ILE A 101 -0.79 -24.69 4.16
C ILE A 101 0.02 -25.82 4.83
N ALA A 102 -0.18 -27.07 4.38
CA ALA A 102 0.52 -28.23 4.91
C ALA A 102 2.04 -28.11 4.76
N GLY A 103 2.52 -27.80 3.55
CA GLY A 103 3.95 -27.62 3.30
C GLY A 103 4.54 -26.46 4.10
N ALA A 104 3.79 -25.38 4.32
CA ALA A 104 4.23 -24.30 5.22
C ALA A 104 4.40 -24.80 6.66
N CYS A 105 3.42 -25.53 7.20
CA CYS A 105 3.50 -26.08 8.55
C CYS A 105 4.66 -27.09 8.69
N GLU A 106 4.86 -27.98 7.72
CA GLU A 106 5.97 -28.92 7.70
C GLU A 106 7.31 -28.20 7.64
N THR A 107 7.44 -27.19 6.79
CA THR A 107 8.66 -26.39 6.65
C THR A 107 9.00 -25.66 7.95
N VAL A 108 8.00 -25.06 8.62
CA VAL A 108 8.19 -24.44 9.94
C VAL A 108 8.73 -25.45 10.94
N ARG A 109 8.10 -26.63 11.07
CA ARG A 109 8.56 -27.69 11.99
C ARG A 109 9.97 -28.17 11.68
N ALA A 110 10.30 -28.31 10.40
CA ALA A 110 11.56 -28.88 9.96
C ALA A 110 12.73 -27.90 10.12
N MET A 111 12.52 -26.62 9.80
CA MET A 111 13.61 -25.65 9.73
C MET A 111 13.65 -24.69 10.93
N ASN A 112 12.55 -24.49 11.65
CA ASN A 112 12.45 -23.60 12.81
C ASN A 112 11.59 -24.26 13.91
N PRO A 113 12.05 -25.38 14.51
CA PRO A 113 11.28 -26.20 15.45
C PRO A 113 10.88 -25.47 16.74
N GLU A 114 11.48 -24.32 17.04
CA GLU A 114 11.12 -23.43 18.14
C GLU A 114 9.86 -22.60 17.88
N ILE A 115 9.46 -22.46 16.61
CA ILE A 115 8.27 -21.70 16.20
C ILE A 115 7.05 -22.64 16.16
N ASN A 116 6.13 -22.45 17.11
CA ASN A 116 4.92 -23.28 17.21
C ASN A 116 3.67 -22.63 16.61
N HIS A 117 3.79 -21.42 16.08
CA HIS A 117 2.67 -20.64 15.57
C HIS A 117 2.94 -20.14 14.16
N ILE A 118 1.92 -20.20 13.29
CA ILE A 118 1.96 -19.57 11.97
C ILE A 118 0.73 -18.69 11.77
N TRP A 119 0.92 -17.54 11.13
CA TRP A 119 -0.15 -16.69 10.65
C TRP A 119 -0.29 -16.79 9.14
N ILE A 120 -1.54 -16.93 8.69
CA ILE A 120 -1.91 -17.05 7.29
C ILE A 120 -3.17 -16.20 7.10
N ASP A 121 -3.11 -15.19 6.24
CA ASP A 121 -4.12 -14.14 6.13
C ASP A 121 -5.56 -14.68 5.90
N THR A 122 -5.73 -15.66 5.01
CA THR A 122 -7.06 -16.18 4.63
C THR A 122 -7.78 -16.93 5.73
N VAL A 123 -7.02 -17.55 6.64
CA VAL A 123 -7.55 -18.39 7.71
C VAL A 123 -7.41 -17.75 9.09
N CYS A 124 -6.54 -16.74 9.24
CA CYS A 124 -6.38 -15.99 10.48
C CYS A 124 -7.20 -14.68 10.51
N ILE A 125 -7.76 -14.24 9.38
CA ILE A 125 -8.65 -13.05 9.29
C ILE A 125 -10.07 -13.48 8.91
N ASN A 126 -11.06 -12.98 9.63
CA ASN A 126 -12.46 -13.19 9.31
C ASN A 126 -12.86 -12.07 8.38
N LYS A 127 -12.69 -12.30 7.07
CA LYS A 127 -13.00 -11.30 6.04
C LYS A 127 -14.49 -10.90 6.03
N GLN A 128 -15.38 -11.66 6.69
CA GLN A 128 -16.80 -11.32 6.84
C GLN A 128 -17.07 -10.32 7.97
N ASP A 129 -16.18 -10.18 8.95
CA ASP A 129 -16.27 -9.13 9.97
C ASP A 129 -15.49 -7.89 9.48
N ILE A 130 -16.23 -6.87 9.05
CA ILE A 130 -15.65 -5.63 8.50
C ILE A 130 -14.75 -4.93 9.54
N ARG A 131 -15.06 -5.02 10.84
CA ARG A 131 -14.23 -4.43 11.89
C ARG A 131 -12.92 -5.17 12.03
N GLU A 132 -12.97 -6.50 11.98
CA GLU A 132 -11.76 -7.32 12.00
C GLU A 132 -10.92 -7.09 10.74
N LEU A 133 -11.54 -7.06 9.57
CA LEU A 133 -10.87 -6.81 8.30
C LEU A 133 -10.18 -5.45 8.27
N SER A 134 -10.87 -4.38 8.68
CA SER A 134 -10.30 -3.03 8.77
C SER A 134 -9.12 -2.97 9.74
N ALA A 135 -9.27 -3.57 10.93
CA ALA A 135 -8.19 -3.66 11.91
C ALA A 135 -7.00 -4.47 11.37
N ALA A 136 -7.25 -5.58 10.67
CA ALA A 136 -6.22 -6.43 10.10
C ALA A 136 -5.45 -5.72 8.99
N MET A 137 -6.12 -5.07 8.04
CA MET A 137 -5.46 -4.34 6.94
C MET A 137 -4.54 -3.24 7.45
N ASN A 138 -4.96 -2.51 8.49
CA ASN A 138 -4.14 -1.46 9.11
C ASN A 138 -3.02 -2.00 10.03
N SER A 139 -3.04 -3.28 10.39
CA SER A 139 -2.05 -3.91 11.28
C SER A 139 -1.12 -4.88 10.57
N MET A 140 -1.46 -5.32 9.35
CA MET A 140 -0.82 -6.45 8.68
C MET A 140 0.67 -6.25 8.48
N PHE A 141 1.09 -5.07 8.06
CA PHE A 141 2.51 -4.74 7.91
C PHE A 141 3.29 -4.92 9.20
N LYS A 142 2.69 -4.55 10.34
CA LYS A 142 3.31 -4.72 11.66
C LYS A 142 3.39 -6.19 12.05
N TRP A 143 2.43 -7.02 11.65
CA TRP A 143 2.49 -8.47 11.84
C TRP A 143 3.63 -9.07 11.02
N TYR A 144 3.75 -8.72 9.75
CA TYR A 144 4.92 -9.09 8.94
C TYR A 144 6.24 -8.62 9.55
N GLN A 145 6.29 -7.40 10.08
CA GLN A 145 7.49 -6.87 10.72
C GLN A 145 7.89 -7.64 11.99
N ASN A 146 6.91 -8.12 12.75
CA ASN A 146 7.12 -8.76 14.04
C ASN A 146 7.17 -10.31 13.96
N SER A 147 6.99 -10.90 12.78
CA SER A 147 7.17 -12.34 12.59
C SER A 147 8.66 -12.70 12.62
N GLU A 148 8.97 -13.91 13.08
CA GLU A 148 10.34 -14.44 13.06
C GLU A 148 10.81 -14.70 11.62
N VAL A 149 9.92 -15.21 10.77
CA VAL A 149 10.21 -15.54 9.37
C VAL A 149 8.94 -15.49 8.51
N CYS A 150 9.09 -14.99 7.30
CA CYS A 150 8.07 -15.04 6.25
C CYS A 150 8.44 -16.11 5.22
N TYR A 151 7.59 -17.12 5.07
CA TYR A 151 7.72 -18.16 4.06
C TYR A 151 6.98 -17.74 2.79
N VAL A 152 7.68 -17.74 1.65
CA VAL A 152 7.14 -17.41 0.34
C VAL A 152 7.12 -18.67 -0.53
N TYR A 153 5.93 -19.15 -0.84
CA TYR A 153 5.70 -20.28 -1.73
C TYR A 153 5.36 -19.79 -3.14
N LEU A 154 6.18 -20.17 -4.12
CA LEU A 154 6.06 -19.76 -5.52
C LEU A 154 5.58 -20.92 -6.39
N PHE A 155 4.25 -21.07 -6.49
CA PHE A 155 3.62 -22.16 -7.24
C PHE A 155 3.97 -22.24 -8.73
N ASP A 156 4.46 -21.14 -9.31
CA ASP A 156 4.78 -20.98 -10.72
C ASP A 156 6.29 -21.09 -11.02
N VAL A 157 7.09 -21.46 -10.02
CA VAL A 157 8.53 -21.66 -10.17
C VAL A 157 8.87 -23.13 -9.92
N THR A 158 9.68 -23.70 -10.82
CA THR A 158 10.38 -24.95 -10.59
C THR A 158 11.85 -24.64 -10.37
N TRP A 159 12.37 -24.93 -9.18
CA TRP A 159 13.74 -24.58 -8.82
C TRP A 159 14.68 -25.76 -9.03
N ASN A 160 15.59 -25.62 -9.99
CA ASN A 160 16.62 -26.61 -10.27
C ASN A 160 17.97 -25.96 -10.56
N ALA A 161 18.40 -25.06 -9.66
CA ALA A 161 19.62 -24.27 -9.84
C ALA A 161 20.91 -25.10 -9.94
N ALA A 162 20.89 -26.39 -9.59
CA ALA A 162 22.03 -27.29 -9.77
C ALA A 162 22.25 -27.71 -11.23
N GLU A 163 21.17 -27.87 -12.00
CA GLU A 163 21.22 -28.33 -13.40
C GLU A 163 20.94 -27.18 -14.37
N ASP A 164 20.02 -26.28 -14.03
CA ASP A 164 19.66 -25.09 -14.81
C ASP A 164 19.57 -23.84 -13.91
N PRO A 165 20.73 -23.26 -13.53
CA PRO A 165 20.76 -22.00 -12.78
C PRO A 165 20.06 -20.87 -13.52
N VAL A 166 20.34 -20.68 -14.82
CA VAL A 166 19.84 -19.53 -15.57
C VAL A 166 18.31 -19.56 -15.68
N GLY A 167 17.73 -20.72 -16.04
CA GLY A 167 16.29 -20.88 -16.13
C GLY A 167 15.59 -20.79 -14.78
N SER A 168 16.21 -21.30 -13.70
CA SER A 168 15.64 -21.21 -12.35
C SER A 168 15.55 -19.76 -11.86
N HIS A 169 16.62 -18.98 -12.02
CA HIS A 169 16.64 -17.57 -11.65
C HIS A 169 15.70 -16.73 -12.55
N GLU A 170 15.57 -17.05 -13.84
CA GLU A 170 14.60 -16.40 -14.72
C GLU A 170 13.14 -16.66 -14.29
N GLN A 171 12.79 -17.92 -13.97
CA GLN A 171 11.47 -18.25 -13.45
C GLN A 171 11.18 -17.52 -12.14
N PHE A 172 12.16 -17.43 -11.24
CA PHE A 172 12.02 -16.65 -10.01
C PHE A 172 11.72 -15.18 -10.32
N ARG A 173 12.56 -14.50 -11.13
CA ARG A 173 12.40 -13.07 -11.47
C ARG A 173 11.05 -12.76 -12.13
N THR A 174 10.51 -13.70 -12.90
CA THR A 174 9.25 -13.56 -13.63
C THR A 174 8.04 -14.13 -12.88
N SER A 175 8.22 -14.62 -11.65
CA SER A 175 7.13 -15.16 -10.85
C SER A 175 6.04 -14.10 -10.65
N GLN A 176 4.78 -14.49 -10.84
CA GLN A 176 3.66 -13.55 -10.68
C GLN A 176 3.49 -13.11 -9.21
N TRP A 177 4.22 -13.70 -8.25
CA TRP A 177 4.28 -13.18 -6.89
C TRP A 177 4.80 -11.73 -6.89
N PHE A 178 5.80 -11.40 -7.71
CA PHE A 178 6.33 -10.04 -7.81
C PHE A 178 5.33 -9.04 -8.42
N GLU A 179 4.31 -9.51 -9.13
CA GLU A 179 3.27 -8.66 -9.70
C GLU A 179 2.13 -8.32 -8.73
N ARG A 180 2.03 -8.96 -7.55
CA ARG A 180 0.89 -8.71 -6.64
C ARG A 180 1.08 -7.46 -5.79
N GLY A 181 -0.02 -6.77 -5.45
CA GLY A 181 0.00 -5.60 -4.57
C GLY A 181 0.57 -5.88 -3.17
N TRP A 182 0.10 -6.95 -2.53
CA TRP A 182 0.44 -7.32 -1.14
C TRP A 182 1.89 -7.81 -0.95
N THR A 183 2.60 -8.11 -2.03
CA THR A 183 3.98 -8.59 -1.97
C THR A 183 4.96 -7.60 -1.34
N LEU A 184 4.73 -6.28 -1.42
CA LEU A 184 5.67 -5.31 -0.83
C LEU A 184 5.76 -5.43 0.69
N GLN A 185 4.63 -5.56 1.36
CA GLN A 185 4.62 -5.74 2.81
C GLN A 185 5.16 -7.12 3.20
N GLU A 186 4.93 -8.15 2.39
CA GLU A 186 5.46 -9.50 2.59
C GLU A 186 6.99 -9.58 2.45
N LEU A 187 7.54 -8.74 1.57
CA LEU A 187 8.97 -8.69 1.25
C LEU A 187 9.76 -7.75 2.17
N LEU A 188 9.23 -6.55 2.40
CA LEU A 188 9.97 -5.46 3.04
C LEU A 188 9.77 -5.38 4.55
N ALA A 189 8.62 -5.82 5.06
CA ALA A 189 8.35 -5.71 6.49
C ALA A 189 9.10 -6.77 7.31
N PRO A 190 9.09 -8.08 6.94
CA PRO A 190 9.78 -9.11 7.71
C PRO A 190 11.29 -8.95 7.65
N ARG A 191 11.93 -9.29 8.77
CA ARG A 191 13.39 -9.36 8.83
C ARG A 191 13.90 -10.49 7.94
N GLN A 192 13.36 -11.70 8.13
CA GLN A 192 13.69 -12.89 7.37
C GLN A 192 12.58 -13.23 6.37
N VAL A 193 12.95 -13.49 5.12
CA VAL A 193 12.05 -13.98 4.07
C VAL A 193 12.72 -15.15 3.35
N TRP A 194 12.07 -16.30 3.33
CA TRP A 194 12.60 -17.54 2.74
C TRP A 194 11.72 -18.00 1.59
N PHE A 195 12.34 -18.30 0.46
CA PHE A 195 11.65 -18.64 -0.78
C PHE A 195 11.66 -20.14 -1.03
N PHE A 196 10.50 -20.65 -1.44
CA PHE A 196 10.23 -22.04 -1.76
C PHE A 196 9.52 -22.12 -3.10
N ASP A 197 9.89 -23.12 -3.89
CA ASP A 197 9.29 -23.34 -5.20
C ASP A 197 7.96 -24.10 -5.08
N ARG A 198 7.40 -24.49 -6.23
CA ARG A 198 6.12 -25.22 -6.31
C ARG A 198 6.10 -26.58 -5.60
N ASP A 199 7.25 -27.17 -5.33
CA ASP A 199 7.42 -28.48 -4.71
C ASP A 199 7.95 -28.35 -3.27
N TRP A 200 7.89 -27.15 -2.68
CA TRP A 200 8.47 -26.80 -1.38
C TRP A 200 9.99 -27.01 -1.30
N ARG A 201 10.69 -26.93 -2.43
CA ARG A 201 12.15 -26.91 -2.44
C ARG A 201 12.65 -25.53 -2.03
N TYR A 202 13.55 -25.49 -1.05
CA TYR A 202 14.20 -24.25 -0.62
C TYR A 202 15.02 -23.64 -1.76
N MET A 203 14.78 -22.35 -2.03
CA MET A 203 15.42 -21.60 -3.11
C MET A 203 16.52 -20.66 -2.60
N GLY A 204 16.28 -20.04 -1.43
CA GLY A 204 17.17 -19.08 -0.81
C GLY A 204 16.44 -18.07 0.08
N THR A 205 17.20 -17.26 0.83
CA THR A 205 16.68 -16.11 1.56
C THR A 205 16.56 -14.86 0.67
N LYS A 206 15.90 -13.82 1.18
CA LYS A 206 15.90 -12.46 0.59
C LYS A 206 17.31 -11.91 0.38
N GLU A 207 18.24 -12.19 1.29
CA GLU A 207 19.63 -11.78 1.19
C GLU A 207 20.36 -12.54 0.08
N GLU A 208 20.13 -13.85 -0.03
CA GLU A 208 20.74 -14.72 -1.04
C GLU A 208 20.23 -14.41 -2.45
N LEU A 209 18.95 -14.04 -2.58
CA LEU A 209 18.27 -13.75 -3.85
C LEU A 209 18.12 -12.23 -4.13
N ALA A 210 18.90 -11.39 -3.45
CA ALA A 210 18.75 -9.94 -3.51
C ALA A 210 18.88 -9.38 -4.94
N ASP A 211 19.83 -9.88 -5.72
CA ASP A 211 20.05 -9.44 -7.11
C ASP A 211 18.81 -9.71 -7.99
N ASP A 212 18.21 -10.90 -7.83
CA ASP A 212 17.01 -11.28 -8.58
C ASP A 212 15.79 -10.48 -8.13
N ILE A 213 15.63 -10.27 -6.82
CA ILE A 213 14.55 -9.45 -6.26
C ILE A 213 14.67 -8.01 -6.74
N THR A 214 15.87 -7.43 -6.74
CA THR A 214 16.12 -6.08 -7.26
C THR A 214 15.74 -5.97 -8.73
N GLN A 215 16.09 -6.97 -9.55
CA GLN A 215 15.72 -6.99 -10.96
C GLN A 215 14.20 -7.14 -11.17
N ALA A 216 13.54 -8.00 -10.40
CA ALA A 216 12.11 -8.24 -10.51
C ALA A 216 11.26 -7.04 -10.04
N THR A 217 11.72 -6.32 -9.01
CA THR A 217 10.92 -5.29 -8.32
C THR A 217 11.35 -3.86 -8.57
N GLY A 218 12.60 -3.64 -9.00
CA GLY A 218 13.22 -2.30 -9.06
C GLY A 218 13.60 -1.72 -7.69
N ILE A 219 13.50 -2.50 -6.61
CA ILE A 219 13.91 -2.08 -5.26
C ILE A 219 15.41 -2.30 -5.12
N SER A 220 16.18 -1.24 -4.85
CA SER A 220 17.63 -1.34 -4.67
C SER A 220 18.01 -2.19 -3.45
N HIS A 221 19.23 -2.75 -3.44
CA HIS A 221 19.76 -3.49 -2.28
C HIS A 221 19.73 -2.67 -1.00
N GLU A 222 19.98 -1.36 -1.10
CA GLU A 222 19.94 -0.44 0.03
C GLU A 222 18.56 -0.45 0.72
N HIS A 223 17.48 -0.38 -0.06
CA HIS A 223 16.13 -0.38 0.48
C HIS A 223 15.65 -1.79 0.84
N LEU A 224 16.06 -2.80 0.07
CA LEU A 224 15.65 -4.19 0.27
C LEU A 224 16.25 -4.83 1.53
N LEU A 225 17.56 -4.63 1.75
CA LEU A 225 18.32 -5.33 2.79
C LEU A 225 18.57 -4.49 4.03
N ARG A 226 18.53 -3.15 3.94
CA ARG A 226 18.82 -2.26 5.07
C ARG A 226 17.55 -1.61 5.61
N ASP A 227 17.02 -0.64 4.89
CA ASP A 227 15.85 0.10 5.34
C ASP A 227 15.08 0.73 4.18
N PHE A 228 13.93 0.14 3.84
CA PHE A 228 13.03 0.66 2.83
C PHE A 228 12.48 2.06 3.16
N ARG A 229 12.48 2.45 4.44
CA ARG A 229 11.93 3.74 4.89
C ARG A 229 12.74 4.92 4.37
N THR A 230 14.02 4.70 4.05
CA THR A 230 14.92 5.69 3.45
C THR A 230 14.57 6.05 2.01
N ALA A 231 13.79 5.21 1.32
CA ALA A 231 13.29 5.54 -0.01
C ALA A 231 12.29 6.69 0.05
N SER A 232 12.30 7.52 -0.99
CA SER A 232 11.33 8.59 -1.16
C SER A 232 9.92 8.02 -1.37
N THR A 233 8.92 8.87 -1.16
CA THR A 233 7.52 8.58 -1.40
C THR A 233 7.30 8.23 -2.87
N ALA A 234 7.96 8.93 -3.80
CA ALA A 234 7.90 8.63 -5.22
C ALA A 234 8.48 7.26 -5.56
N GLN A 235 9.62 6.88 -4.97
CA GLN A 235 10.21 5.56 -5.15
C GLN A 235 9.28 4.45 -4.65
N LYS A 236 8.73 4.61 -3.44
CA LYS A 236 7.75 3.68 -2.85
C LYS A 236 6.48 3.55 -3.72
N MET A 237 5.98 4.66 -4.27
CA MET A 237 4.88 4.64 -5.24
C MET A 237 5.27 3.94 -6.55
N GLY A 238 6.50 4.11 -7.01
CA GLY A 238 7.07 3.40 -8.16
C GLY A 238 7.08 1.88 -7.96
N TRP A 239 7.34 1.41 -6.74
CA TRP A 239 7.27 -0.02 -6.41
C TRP A 239 5.86 -0.60 -6.50
N LEU A 240 4.81 0.24 -6.42
CA LEU A 240 3.41 -0.13 -6.63
C LEU A 240 3.00 -0.08 -8.11
N ALA A 241 3.71 0.67 -8.95
CA ALA A 241 3.28 1.05 -10.30
C ALA A 241 2.92 -0.13 -11.23
N ARG A 242 3.63 -1.25 -11.12
CA ARG A 242 3.41 -2.45 -11.95
C ARG A 242 2.56 -3.52 -11.28
N ARG A 243 2.12 -3.28 -10.04
CA ARG A 243 1.43 -4.29 -9.25
C ARG A 243 -0.05 -4.36 -9.58
N ARG A 244 -0.61 -5.55 -9.40
CA ARG A 244 -2.00 -5.90 -9.67
C ARG A 244 -2.67 -6.39 -8.40
N THR A 245 -3.94 -6.07 -8.28
CA THR A 245 -4.80 -6.48 -7.17
C THR A 245 -6.13 -6.99 -7.70
N THR A 246 -6.78 -7.88 -6.93
CA THR A 246 -8.09 -8.44 -7.29
C THR A 246 -9.15 -7.35 -7.23
N TYR A 247 -9.23 -6.64 -6.10
CA TYR A 247 -10.04 -5.43 -5.98
C TYR A 247 -9.18 -4.21 -6.33
N PRO A 248 -9.65 -3.29 -7.19
CA PRO A 248 -8.88 -2.10 -7.55
C PRO A 248 -8.46 -1.25 -6.35
N GLU A 249 -9.25 -1.22 -5.29
CA GLU A 249 -8.97 -0.46 -4.06
C GLU A 249 -7.80 -1.03 -3.25
N ASP A 250 -7.53 -2.34 -3.36
CA ASP A 250 -6.45 -3.01 -2.63
C ASP A 250 -5.08 -2.45 -2.97
N ILE A 251 -4.91 -1.81 -4.14
CA ILE A 251 -3.64 -1.16 -4.50
C ILE A 251 -3.24 -0.07 -3.48
N SER A 252 -4.23 0.50 -2.79
CA SER A 252 -4.03 1.48 -1.74
C SER A 252 -3.86 0.80 -0.39
N TYR A 253 -4.69 -0.21 -0.10
CA TYR A 253 -4.67 -0.90 1.18
C TYR A 253 -3.41 -1.74 1.40
N CYS A 254 -2.85 -2.32 0.34
CA CYS A 254 -1.59 -3.07 0.43
C CYS A 254 -0.37 -2.17 0.70
N ALA A 255 -0.53 -0.84 0.61
CA ALA A 255 0.52 0.14 0.80
C ALA A 255 0.46 0.87 2.15
N LEU A 256 -0.54 0.60 3.00
CA LEU A 256 -0.75 1.35 4.25
C LEU A 256 0.47 1.32 5.15
N GLY A 257 1.03 0.14 5.38
CA GLY A 257 2.23 -0.01 6.20
C GLY A 257 3.52 0.47 5.54
N LEU A 258 3.59 0.44 4.20
CA LEU A 258 4.73 0.98 3.45
C LEU A 258 4.89 2.48 3.68
N PHE A 259 3.76 3.20 3.78
CA PHE A 259 3.72 4.64 4.05
C PHE A 259 3.41 4.99 5.52
N ASN A 260 3.18 3.98 6.37
CA ASN A 260 2.81 4.15 7.77
C ASN A 260 1.57 5.06 7.97
N VAL A 261 0.53 4.82 7.19
CA VAL A 261 -0.74 5.55 7.24
C VAL A 261 -1.90 4.63 7.57
N PHE A 262 -3.02 5.23 7.97
CA PHE A 262 -4.25 4.52 8.28
C PHE A 262 -5.33 4.84 7.25
N LEU A 263 -6.05 3.83 6.78
CA LEU A 263 -7.27 4.02 5.97
C LEU A 263 -8.33 3.01 6.38
N ASP A 264 -9.56 3.49 6.52
CA ASP A 264 -10.73 2.63 6.63
C ASP A 264 -11.11 2.08 5.23
N PRO A 265 -11.16 0.74 5.04
CA PRO A 265 -11.45 0.13 3.75
C PRO A 265 -12.88 0.41 3.27
N ARG A 266 -12.98 0.83 2.00
CA ARG A 266 -14.23 1.12 1.30
C ARG A 266 -14.20 0.52 -0.10
N TYR A 267 -14.67 -0.71 -0.24
CA TYR A 267 -14.80 -1.37 -1.54
C TYR A 267 -15.98 -0.79 -2.34
N GLY A 268 -15.83 -0.71 -3.66
CA GLY A 268 -16.85 -0.22 -4.60
C GLY A 268 -16.74 1.27 -4.94
N LEU A 269 -15.74 1.99 -4.42
CA LEU A 269 -15.49 3.39 -4.77
C LEU A 269 -14.62 3.53 -6.04
N GLY A 270 -13.85 2.50 -6.37
CA GLY A 270 -12.89 2.45 -7.46
C GLY A 270 -11.46 2.77 -7.01
N GLY A 271 -10.49 2.06 -7.61
CA GLY A 271 -9.07 2.11 -7.21
C GLY A 271 -8.45 3.51 -7.28
N GLU A 272 -8.78 4.32 -8.29
CA GLU A 272 -8.27 5.70 -8.41
C GLU A 272 -8.70 6.59 -7.24
N LYS A 273 -9.97 6.48 -6.82
CA LYS A 273 -10.47 7.29 -5.69
C LYS A 273 -9.81 6.88 -4.39
N GLU A 274 -9.59 5.59 -4.20
CA GLU A 274 -8.91 5.09 -3.01
C GLU A 274 -7.43 5.46 -3.01
N PHE A 275 -6.78 5.44 -4.18
CA PHE A 275 -5.40 5.87 -4.32
C PHE A 275 -5.21 7.37 -4.04
N LEU A 276 -6.20 8.20 -4.41
CA LEU A 276 -6.25 9.59 -3.98
C LEU A 276 -6.44 9.74 -2.46
N ARG A 277 -7.20 8.86 -1.81
CA ARG A 277 -7.31 8.85 -0.34
C ARG A 277 -5.98 8.49 0.31
N LEU A 278 -5.27 7.48 -0.19
CA LEU A 278 -3.94 7.11 0.28
C LEU A 278 -2.97 8.30 0.23
N GLN A 279 -2.88 8.95 -0.93
CA GLN A 279 -2.00 10.12 -1.09
C GLN A 279 -2.36 11.28 -0.13
N ARG A 280 -3.65 11.47 0.16
CA ARG A 280 -4.09 12.47 1.15
C ARG A 280 -3.65 12.11 2.56
N GLU A 281 -3.78 10.85 2.98
CA GLU A 281 -3.32 10.43 4.30
C GLU A 281 -1.80 10.54 4.44
N ILE A 282 -1.04 10.24 3.37
CA ILE A 282 0.41 10.44 3.31
C ILE A 282 0.76 11.93 3.49
N PHE A 283 0.04 12.80 2.78
CA PHE A 283 0.22 14.25 2.89
C PHE A 283 -0.11 14.76 4.29
N ILE A 284 -1.22 14.32 4.89
CA ILE A 284 -1.62 14.70 6.25
C ILE A 284 -0.58 14.22 7.26
N ALA A 285 -0.09 12.99 7.13
CA ALA A 285 0.96 12.45 7.99
C ALA A 285 2.27 13.25 7.87
N GLY A 286 2.68 13.62 6.65
CA GLY A 286 3.89 14.41 6.40
C GLY A 286 3.81 15.87 6.84
N THR A 287 2.61 16.42 7.01
CA THR A 287 2.37 17.82 7.44
C THR A 287 2.03 17.93 8.93
N ALA A 288 2.00 16.82 9.66
CA ALA A 288 1.81 16.82 11.11
C ALA A 288 2.95 17.54 11.84
N VAL A 289 2.67 18.05 13.04
CA VAL A 289 3.67 18.75 13.86
C VAL A 289 4.85 17.83 14.16
N GLY A 290 6.06 18.25 13.79
CA GLY A 290 7.29 17.48 13.97
C GLY A 290 7.55 16.42 12.88
N ALA A 291 6.66 16.28 11.91
CA ALA A 291 6.91 15.52 10.69
C ALA A 291 7.50 16.41 9.59
N GLN A 292 8.04 15.76 8.56
CA GLN A 292 8.54 16.42 7.37
C GLN A 292 7.88 15.83 6.13
N LEU A 293 7.27 16.70 5.32
CA LEU A 293 6.61 16.29 4.09
C LEU A 293 7.66 15.91 3.06
N ASP A 294 7.58 14.67 2.60
CA ASP A 294 8.29 14.21 1.42
C ASP A 294 7.58 14.70 0.16
N GLU A 295 8.08 15.81 -0.40
CA GLU A 295 7.52 16.45 -1.60
C GLU A 295 7.62 15.59 -2.87
N SER A 296 8.38 14.49 -2.84
CA SER A 296 8.41 13.53 -3.95
C SER A 296 7.02 12.89 -4.19
N LEU A 297 6.09 13.00 -3.24
CA LEU A 297 4.67 12.71 -3.44
C LEU A 297 4.09 13.36 -4.73
N PHE A 298 4.62 14.53 -5.12
CA PHE A 298 4.16 15.26 -6.30
C PHE A 298 5.03 15.03 -7.56
N ALA A 299 6.08 14.22 -7.45
CA ALA A 299 7.03 13.93 -8.53
C ALA A 299 6.55 12.78 -9.42
N TRP A 300 5.36 12.94 -10.03
CA TRP A 300 4.76 11.96 -10.92
C TRP A 300 4.53 12.54 -12.32
N THR A 301 4.39 11.66 -13.32
CA THR A 301 4.16 12.05 -14.72
C THR A 301 2.94 11.36 -15.30
N ALA A 302 2.27 12.03 -16.22
CA ALA A 302 1.15 11.46 -16.98
C ALA A 302 1.19 11.96 -18.41
N HIS A 303 1.52 11.07 -19.36
CA HIS A 303 1.51 11.42 -20.78
C HIS A 303 0.12 11.24 -21.41
N THR A 304 -0.68 10.31 -20.89
CA THR A 304 -1.96 9.89 -21.47
C THR A 304 -3.16 10.04 -20.54
N ILE A 305 -2.92 10.24 -19.24
CA ILE A 305 -3.97 10.35 -18.22
C ILE A 305 -4.33 11.82 -18.07
N LYS A 306 -5.62 12.15 -18.28
CA LYS A 306 -6.14 13.47 -17.93
C LYS A 306 -6.22 13.59 -16.41
N SER A 307 -5.19 14.14 -15.79
CA SER A 307 -5.28 14.62 -14.41
C SER A 307 -5.78 16.05 -14.40
N SER A 308 -6.59 16.40 -13.40
CA SER A 308 -7.07 17.76 -13.17
C SER A 308 -6.63 18.29 -11.80
N GLY A 309 -5.60 17.68 -11.19
CA GLY A 309 -5.20 17.99 -9.82
C GLY A 309 -3.76 17.61 -9.49
N LEU A 310 -3.37 17.96 -8.27
CA LEU A 310 -2.00 17.84 -7.74
C LEU A 310 -1.56 16.39 -7.47
N LEU A 311 -2.51 15.50 -7.19
CA LEU A 311 -2.25 14.09 -6.85
C LEU A 311 -2.38 13.18 -8.07
N ALA A 312 -1.60 12.11 -8.08
CA ALA A 312 -1.57 11.14 -9.17
C ALA A 312 -2.87 10.31 -9.23
N PRO A 313 -3.45 10.03 -10.40
CA PRO A 313 -4.67 9.22 -10.47
C PRO A 313 -4.43 7.71 -10.21
N PRO A 314 -3.48 7.02 -10.88
CA PRO A 314 -2.98 5.71 -10.42
C PRO A 314 -1.47 5.71 -10.02
N PRO A 315 -1.00 4.66 -9.32
CA PRO A 315 0.42 4.48 -9.02
C PRO A 315 1.32 4.42 -10.27
N LEU A 316 0.77 4.04 -11.43
CA LEU A 316 1.49 3.97 -12.71
C LEU A 316 2.15 5.30 -13.09
N CYS A 317 1.63 6.43 -12.62
CA CYS A 317 2.24 7.75 -12.81
C CYS A 317 3.64 7.89 -12.18
N PHE A 318 4.01 6.99 -11.27
CA PHE A 318 5.32 6.93 -10.61
C PHE A 318 6.24 5.85 -11.20
N LEU A 319 5.87 5.22 -12.32
CA LEU A 319 6.63 4.11 -12.91
C LEU A 319 8.12 4.39 -13.10
N HIS A 320 8.47 5.65 -13.39
CA HIS A 320 9.84 6.10 -13.64
C HIS A 320 10.44 6.92 -12.50
N ALA A 321 9.84 6.88 -11.31
CA ALA A 321 10.28 7.68 -10.16
C ALA A 321 11.36 7.00 -9.31
N GLY A 322 11.99 5.92 -9.81
CA GLY A 322 12.99 5.15 -9.07
C GLY A 322 14.27 5.93 -8.74
N ASP A 323 14.55 7.00 -9.48
CA ASP A 323 15.71 7.88 -9.31
C ASP A 323 15.39 9.18 -8.56
N VAL A 324 14.16 9.35 -8.07
CA VAL A 324 13.73 10.52 -7.28
C VAL A 324 14.11 10.32 -5.83
N LEU A 325 15.09 11.07 -5.34
CA LEU A 325 15.56 11.01 -3.97
C LEU A 325 14.94 12.11 -3.12
N PHE A 326 14.60 11.77 -1.88
CA PHE A 326 14.19 12.75 -0.88
C PHE A 326 15.31 12.91 0.15
N GLU A 327 15.81 14.13 0.29
CA GLU A 327 16.86 14.48 1.25
C GLU A 327 16.29 15.46 2.28
N PRO A 328 15.88 14.97 3.47
CA PRO A 328 15.27 15.78 4.52
C PRO A 328 16.05 17.07 4.85
N GLY A 329 17.38 17.02 4.81
CA GLY A 329 18.23 18.18 5.13
C GLY A 329 18.24 19.30 4.08
N LEU A 330 17.75 19.05 2.86
CA LEU A 330 17.72 20.03 1.76
C LEU A 330 16.37 20.74 1.60
N VAL A 331 15.34 20.29 2.32
CA VAL A 331 14.01 20.92 2.27
C VAL A 331 14.06 22.22 3.06
N LYS A 332 14.07 23.34 2.35
CA LYS A 332 14.05 24.67 2.95
C LYS A 332 12.67 24.97 3.54
N SER A 333 12.64 25.41 4.79
CA SER A 333 11.46 26.00 5.39
C SER A 333 11.20 27.38 4.78
N ARG A 334 9.97 27.89 4.93
CA ARG A 334 9.62 29.26 4.50
C ARG A 334 10.55 30.34 5.07
N GLN A 335 11.16 30.08 6.24
CA GLN A 335 12.06 31.02 6.92
C GLN A 335 13.45 31.08 6.29
N ASP A 336 13.82 30.08 5.47
CA ASP A 336 15.15 29.95 4.87
C ASP A 336 15.29 30.70 3.53
N TYR A 337 14.19 31.24 3.00
CA TYR A 337 14.18 32.03 1.77
C TYR A 337 14.37 33.54 2.08
N GLN A 338 15.55 34.08 1.79
CA GLN A 338 15.89 35.50 2.02
C GLN A 338 15.36 36.49 0.95
N ALA A 339 14.64 36.03 -0.09
CA ALA A 339 14.17 36.87 -1.21
C ALA A 339 12.63 36.97 -1.25
N PRO A 340 12.05 38.13 -1.66
CA PRO A 340 10.60 38.24 -1.81
C PRO A 340 10.11 37.28 -2.91
N PRO A 341 9.04 36.51 -2.68
CA PRO A 341 8.58 35.53 -3.63
C PRO A 341 7.98 36.25 -4.84
N TRP A 342 8.53 36.03 -6.05
CA TRP A 342 7.90 36.52 -7.27
C TRP A 342 7.63 35.41 -8.29
N ARG A 343 6.35 35.38 -8.70
CA ARG A 343 5.74 34.95 -9.97
C ARG A 343 5.73 33.47 -10.35
N GLY A 344 5.27 32.65 -9.42
CA GLY A 344 4.53 31.41 -9.66
C GLY A 344 3.68 31.10 -8.41
N ILE A 345 2.42 30.70 -8.60
CA ILE A 345 1.38 30.54 -7.54
C ILE A 345 1.18 31.84 -6.72
N ASP A 346 0.09 32.57 -6.99
CA ASP A 346 -0.21 33.84 -6.28
C ASP A 346 -0.58 33.58 -4.82
N MET A 347 -0.28 34.54 -3.94
CA MET A 347 -0.82 34.58 -2.57
C MET A 347 -1.82 35.73 -2.44
N ASP A 348 -2.95 35.48 -1.77
CA ASP A 348 -3.91 36.55 -1.48
C ASP A 348 -3.42 37.48 -0.34
N GLU A 349 -4.13 38.58 -0.13
CA GLU A 349 -3.88 39.60 0.91
C GLU A 349 -3.95 39.06 2.35
N PHE A 350 -4.35 37.80 2.52
CA PHE A 350 -4.44 37.08 3.80
C PHE A 350 -3.38 35.97 3.93
N GLY A 351 -2.51 35.81 2.93
CA GLY A 351 -1.39 34.86 2.97
C GLY A 351 -1.78 33.41 2.72
N ASN A 352 -2.77 33.15 1.85
CA ASN A 352 -3.15 31.82 1.37
C ASN A 352 -2.51 31.48 0.01
N ILE A 353 -2.17 30.22 -0.29
CA ILE A 353 -1.66 29.79 -1.62
C ILE A 353 -2.80 29.63 -2.61
N GLU A 354 -2.82 30.44 -3.67
CA GLU A 354 -3.82 30.33 -4.72
C GLU A 354 -3.31 29.42 -5.86
N ILE A 355 -3.61 28.12 -5.78
CA ILE A 355 -3.49 27.23 -6.95
C ILE A 355 -4.69 27.52 -7.86
N ARG A 356 -4.52 28.40 -8.86
CA ARG A 356 -5.53 28.63 -9.90
C ARG A 356 -5.63 27.42 -10.82
N VAL A 357 -6.43 26.43 -10.43
CA VAL A 357 -6.96 25.44 -11.37
C VAL A 357 -7.89 26.16 -12.35
N PRO A 358 -7.73 25.99 -13.67
CA PRO A 358 -8.58 26.64 -14.67
C PRO A 358 -9.96 25.96 -14.69
N TRP A 359 -10.79 26.25 -13.70
CA TRP A 359 -12.21 25.96 -13.80
C TRP A 359 -12.79 26.99 -14.78
N ARG A 360 -13.05 26.59 -16.03
CA ARG A 360 -13.86 27.40 -16.94
C ARG A 360 -15.25 27.50 -16.32
N PRO A 361 -15.69 28.67 -15.81
CA PRO A 361 -17.09 28.80 -15.51
C PRO A 361 -17.81 28.72 -16.86
N PHE A 362 -18.83 27.85 -16.92
CA PHE A 362 -19.81 27.86 -17.98
C PHE A 362 -20.15 29.32 -18.30
N LYS A 363 -20.03 29.68 -19.59
CA LYS A 363 -20.19 31.04 -20.11
C LYS A 363 -21.32 31.74 -19.36
N ARG A 364 -21.01 32.86 -18.71
CA ARG A 364 -22.00 33.89 -18.38
C ARG A 364 -22.57 34.41 -19.71
N PHE A 365 -23.56 33.70 -20.25
CA PHE A 365 -24.42 34.21 -21.30
C PHE A 365 -25.85 34.10 -20.79
N ARG A 366 -26.40 35.26 -20.39
CA ARG A 366 -27.85 35.54 -20.26
C ARG A 366 -28.63 35.00 -19.06
N ALA A 367 -28.05 34.92 -17.86
CA ALA A 367 -28.87 34.78 -16.63
C ALA A 367 -29.00 36.08 -15.81
N ALA A 368 -28.06 37.04 -15.95
CA ALA A 368 -28.09 38.29 -15.19
C ALA A 368 -29.21 39.26 -15.61
N MET A 369 -29.76 39.10 -16.82
CA MET A 369 -30.93 39.87 -17.28
C MET A 369 -32.27 39.28 -16.82
N VAL A 370 -32.31 38.02 -16.34
CA VAL A 370 -33.56 37.40 -15.87
C VAL A 370 -33.77 37.66 -14.37
N ILE A 371 -32.70 37.78 -13.59
CA ILE A 371 -32.80 38.01 -12.13
C ILE A 371 -33.12 39.48 -11.80
N PHE A 372 -32.64 40.45 -12.58
CA PHE A 372 -33.05 41.86 -12.38
C PHE A 372 -34.48 42.15 -12.86
N GLY A 373 -35.04 41.33 -13.76
CA GLY A 373 -36.44 41.42 -14.18
C GLY A 373 -37.44 40.77 -13.22
N LEU A 374 -36.98 39.99 -12.23
CA LEU A 374 -37.81 39.31 -11.23
C LEU A 374 -37.64 39.87 -9.82
N ALA A 375 -36.90 40.97 -9.65
CA ALA A 375 -36.79 41.72 -8.39
C ALA A 375 -38.03 42.61 -8.11
N VAL A 376 -39.20 42.27 -8.65
CA VAL A 376 -40.49 42.91 -8.31
C VAL A 376 -41.33 42.05 -7.39
N PHE A 377 -41.03 40.77 -7.18
CA PHE A 377 -41.81 39.94 -6.26
C PHE A 377 -40.91 38.97 -5.48
N ILE A 378 -40.78 39.23 -4.18
CA ILE A 378 -40.79 38.29 -3.04
C ILE A 378 -39.81 38.76 -1.95
N VAL A 379 -40.41 39.33 -0.93
CA VAL A 379 -39.90 39.43 0.44
C VAL A 379 -39.52 38.03 0.92
N THR A 380 -38.26 37.79 1.30
CA THR A 380 -37.93 36.89 2.43
C THR A 380 -36.47 37.09 2.85
N ALA A 381 -36.28 37.55 4.09
CA ALA A 381 -34.98 37.68 4.76
C ALA A 381 -34.22 36.35 4.96
N GLY A 382 -34.84 35.20 4.66
CA GLY A 382 -34.27 33.86 4.88
C GLY A 382 -33.17 33.47 3.88
N LEU A 383 -33.27 33.85 2.60
CA LEU A 383 -32.28 33.46 1.58
C LEU A 383 -30.95 34.23 1.72
N ALA A 384 -31.01 35.48 2.18
CA ALA A 384 -29.82 36.27 2.48
C ALA A 384 -29.01 35.67 3.64
N SER A 385 -29.68 35.12 4.66
CA SER A 385 -29.03 34.48 5.81
C SER A 385 -28.32 33.18 5.42
N VAL A 386 -28.92 32.36 4.54
CA VAL A 386 -28.30 31.12 4.03
C VAL A 386 -27.11 31.43 3.11
N ALA A 387 -27.24 32.44 2.23
CA ALA A 387 -26.12 32.89 1.40
C ALA A 387 -24.97 33.47 2.22
N TYR A 388 -25.27 34.23 3.27
CA TYR A 388 -24.29 34.79 4.19
C TYR A 388 -23.60 33.71 5.04
N GLN A 389 -24.35 32.73 5.55
CA GLN A 389 -23.79 31.58 6.28
C GLN A 389 -22.91 30.69 5.39
N ASN A 390 -23.30 30.47 4.14
CA ASN A 390 -22.49 29.72 3.18
C ASN A 390 -21.21 30.47 2.78
N PHE A 391 -21.28 31.80 2.66
CA PHE A 391 -20.11 32.64 2.43
C PHE A 391 -19.16 32.64 3.64
N HIS A 392 -19.69 32.71 4.87
CA HIS A 392 -18.90 32.68 6.09
C HIS A 392 -18.31 31.29 6.41
N SER A 393 -19.01 30.21 6.04
CA SER A 393 -18.50 28.83 6.14
C SER A 393 -17.39 28.58 5.11
N SER A 394 -17.50 29.16 3.90
CA SER A 394 -16.44 29.20 2.90
C SER A 394 -15.20 29.97 3.40
N LYS A 395 -15.39 31.13 4.05
CA LYS A 395 -14.31 31.92 4.69
C LYS A 395 -13.65 31.22 5.89
N ARG A 396 -14.38 30.34 6.60
CA ARG A 396 -13.79 29.51 7.67
C ARG A 396 -13.05 28.29 7.10
N ARG A 397 -13.48 27.72 5.98
CA ARG A 397 -12.77 26.63 5.28
C ARG A 397 -11.44 27.07 4.67
N THR A 398 -11.31 28.34 4.29
CA THR A 398 -10.06 28.93 3.77
C THR A 398 -9.03 29.27 4.85
N LYS A 399 -9.41 29.35 6.13
CA LYS A 399 -8.45 29.64 7.23
C LYS A 399 -7.49 28.49 7.56
N ASN A 400 -7.73 27.29 7.05
CA ASN A 400 -6.83 26.14 7.17
C ASN A 400 -6.29 25.72 5.80
N MET A 401 -5.95 26.69 4.95
CA MET A 401 -5.17 26.38 3.75
C MET A 401 -3.71 26.24 4.16
N HIS A 402 -3.23 25.00 4.21
CA HIS A 402 -1.80 24.74 4.30
C HIS A 402 -1.14 25.27 3.02
N LEU A 403 -0.29 26.28 3.21
CA LEU A 403 0.49 26.89 2.17
C LEU A 403 1.68 25.97 1.87
N ILE A 404 1.62 25.19 0.78
CA ILE A 404 2.70 24.30 0.35
C ILE A 404 3.56 25.00 -0.71
N ASN A 405 4.79 25.36 -0.35
CA ASN A 405 5.79 25.70 -1.36
C ASN A 405 6.38 24.38 -1.87
N LEU A 406 6.26 24.11 -3.17
CA LEU A 406 6.89 22.96 -3.80
C LEU A 406 8.32 23.34 -4.21
N ASN A 407 9.30 22.52 -3.84
CA ASN A 407 10.65 22.72 -4.32
C ASN A 407 10.81 22.23 -5.77
N CYS A 408 11.83 22.75 -6.43
CA CYS A 408 12.17 22.36 -7.79
C CYS A 408 13.09 21.15 -7.78
N TRP A 409 13.04 20.34 -8.83
CA TRP A 409 13.82 19.11 -8.94
C TRP A 409 14.91 19.27 -9.99
N THR A 410 16.13 18.87 -9.67
CA THR A 410 17.28 18.90 -10.59
C THR A 410 17.98 17.56 -10.61
N ARG A 411 18.53 17.19 -11.77
CA ARG A 411 19.29 15.96 -11.93
C ARG A 411 20.73 16.21 -11.47
N GLY A 412 21.16 15.46 -10.48
CA GLY A 412 22.51 15.51 -9.95
C GLY A 412 23.55 14.84 -10.87
N PRO A 413 24.85 14.94 -10.53
CA PRO A 413 25.94 14.32 -11.30
C PRO A 413 25.84 12.79 -11.42
N ASP A 414 25.20 12.14 -10.44
CA ASP A 414 24.93 10.70 -10.41
C ASP A 414 23.67 10.31 -11.20
N GLY A 415 23.06 11.26 -11.92
CA GLY A 415 21.85 11.06 -12.70
C GLY A 415 20.57 10.96 -11.86
N ARG A 416 20.62 11.11 -10.54
CA ARG A 416 19.43 11.04 -9.68
C ARG A 416 18.75 12.41 -9.53
N LEU A 417 17.44 12.42 -9.39
CA LEU A 417 16.65 13.64 -9.19
C LEU A 417 16.61 14.00 -7.70
N ARG A 418 16.99 15.23 -7.37
CA ARG A 418 16.98 15.77 -6.00
C ARG A 418 16.27 17.13 -5.97
N THR A 419 15.80 17.50 -4.79
CA THR A 419 15.41 18.87 -4.49
C THR A 419 16.56 19.83 -4.79
N ALA A 420 16.28 20.91 -5.52
CA ALA A 420 17.26 21.93 -5.87
C ALA A 420 17.53 22.86 -4.68
N ASP A 421 18.80 23.22 -4.47
CA ASP A 421 19.23 24.15 -3.42
C ASP A 421 18.76 25.61 -3.64
N HIS A 422 18.15 25.91 -4.78
CA HIS A 422 17.63 27.22 -5.16
C HIS A 422 16.17 27.10 -5.61
N GLY A 423 15.33 28.07 -5.24
CA GLY A 423 13.95 28.15 -5.74
C GLY A 423 13.94 28.29 -7.26
N CYS A 424 12.84 27.88 -7.93
CA CYS A 424 12.72 28.00 -9.39
C CYS A 424 12.84 29.45 -9.83
N THR A 425 14.04 29.86 -10.24
CA THR A 425 14.23 31.03 -11.08
C THR A 425 14.00 30.57 -12.52
N GLU A 426 13.18 31.31 -13.27
CA GLU A 426 12.81 31.01 -14.65
C GLU A 426 14.04 30.59 -15.48
N SER A 427 14.17 29.28 -15.72
CA SER A 427 14.82 28.77 -16.91
C SER A 427 13.76 27.99 -17.65
N ARG A 428 13.44 28.44 -18.87
CA ARG A 428 12.45 27.88 -19.80
C ARG A 428 12.70 26.41 -20.20
N GLN A 429 13.50 25.64 -19.46
CA GLN A 429 13.92 24.29 -19.81
C GLN A 429 13.96 23.28 -18.65
N ASN A 430 13.67 23.65 -17.40
CA ASN A 430 13.73 22.71 -16.28
C ASN A 430 12.33 22.43 -15.68
N MET A 431 11.72 21.34 -16.18
CA MET A 431 10.72 20.44 -15.57
C MET A 431 9.72 20.95 -14.51
N ALA A 432 9.27 22.20 -14.58
CA ALA A 432 8.09 22.70 -13.85
C ALA A 432 6.98 23.20 -14.79
N SER A 433 6.94 22.72 -16.04
CA SER A 433 5.89 23.06 -17.01
C SER A 433 5.15 21.81 -17.50
N HIS A 434 4.44 21.13 -16.60
CA HIS A 434 3.23 20.44 -17.01
C HIS A 434 2.04 21.33 -16.66
N ARG A 435 1.37 21.83 -17.71
CA ARG A 435 0.11 22.57 -17.58
C ARG A 435 -0.88 21.70 -16.80
N VAL A 436 -1.31 22.21 -15.65
CA VAL A 436 -2.47 21.74 -14.88
C VAL A 436 -3.75 21.90 -15.69
#